data_AF-A0A218QI69-F1
#
_entry.id   AF-A0A218QI69-F1
#
_cell.length_a   1.000
_cell.length_b   1.000
_cell.length_c   1.000
_cell.angle_alpha   90.00
_cell.angle_beta   90.00
_cell.angle_gamma   90.00
#
_symmetry.space_group_name_H-M   'P 1'
#
loop_
_entity.id
_entity.type
_entity.pdbx_description
1 polymer ?
#
loop_
_entity_poly.entity_id
_entity_poly.type
_entity_poly.pdbx_seq_one_letter_code
_entity_poly.pdbx_strand_id
1 'polypeptide(L)' 'MEFLIYLDVCCLNRPFDDQTQERIRLEVEAVLRILVKFQIGDRQLLGSEAFDDELENTPEETRKWQMRL' A
#
# COMPACT_ATOMS: atom_id res chain seq x y z
N MET A 1 21.22 -12.25 -0.55
CA MET A 1 19.88 -12.87 -0.58
C MET A 1 18.91 -11.84 -1.10
N GLU A 2 18.29 -12.12 -2.24
CA GLU A 2 17.19 -11.33 -2.77
C GLU A 2 15.88 -11.88 -2.19
N PHE A 3 15.04 -11.01 -1.66
CA PHE A 3 13.72 -11.39 -1.17
C PHE A 3 12.68 -10.63 -1.99
N LEU A 4 11.75 -11.38 -2.57
CA LEU A 4 10.55 -10.83 -3.18
C LEU A 4 9.53 -10.56 -2.09
N ILE A 5 9.05 -9.32 -2.01
CA ILE A 5 8.05 -8.90 -1.03
C ILE A 5 6.78 -8.57 -1.79
N TYR A 6 5.70 -9.27 -1.45
CA TYR A 6 4.35 -8.94 -1.88
C TYR A 6 3.69 -8.09 -0.79
N LEU A 7 3.09 -6.97 -1.19
CA LEU A 7 2.37 -6.08 -0.29
C LEU A 7 0.90 -6.08 -0.69
N ASP A 8 0.02 -6.42 0.26
CA ASP A 8 -1.42 -6.34 0.06
C ASP A 8 -1.87 -4.88 -0.07
N VAL A 9 -2.92 -4.63 -0.84
CA VAL A 9 -3.54 -3.32 -1.05
C VAL A 9 -3.96 -2.69 0.27
N CYS A 10 -4.47 -3.49 1.20
CA CYS A 10 -4.86 -3.00 2.53
C CYS A 10 -3.66 -2.43 3.30
N CYS A 11 -2.45 -2.96 3.09
CA CYS A 11 -1.24 -2.42 3.70
C CYS A 11 -0.91 -1.02 3.14
N LEU A 12 -1.11 -0.81 1.84
CA LEU A 12 -0.95 0.51 1.21
C LEU A 12 -2.02 1.52 1.66
N ASN A 13 -3.18 1.04 2.08
CA ASN A 13 -4.27 1.88 2.59
C ASN A 13 -4.10 2.26 4.07
N ARG A 14 -3.32 1.50 4.85
CA ARG A 14 -3.10 1.77 6.29
C ARG A 14 -2.70 3.22 6.64
N PRO A 15 -1.85 3.93 5.87
CA PRO A 15 -1.52 5.33 6.15
C PRO A 15 -2.73 6.28 6.17
N PHE A 16 -3.83 5.90 5.51
CA PHE A 16 -5.08 6.67 5.43
C PHE A 16 -6.11 6.27 6.50
N ASP A 17 -5.87 5.20 7.26
CA ASP A 17 -6.74 4.78 8.34
C ASP A 17 -6.60 5.69 9.57
N ASP A 18 -7.54 5.58 10.51
CA ASP A 18 -7.49 6.27 11.79
C ASP A 18 -6.31 5.77 12.65
N GLN A 19 -5.25 6.58 12.71
CA GLN A 19 -4.03 6.28 13.47
C GLN A 19 -4.12 6.60 14.97
N THR A 20 -5.31 6.93 15.51
CA THR A 20 -5.50 7.11 16.96
C THR A 20 -5.23 5.83 17.74
N GLN A 21 -5.42 4.66 17.11
CA GLN A 21 -5.02 3.38 17.67
C GLN A 21 -3.53 3.12 17.43
N GLU A 22 -2.79 2.85 18.51
CA GLU A 22 -1.34 2.61 18.46
C GLU A 22 -0.97 1.50 17.47
N ARG A 23 -1.77 0.43 17.40
CA ARG A 23 -1.59 -0.67 16.46
C ARG A 23 -1.53 -0.16 15.01
N ILE A 24 -2.48 0.66 14.60
CA ILE A 24 -2.57 1.18 13.23
C ILE A 24 -1.34 2.04 12.94
N ARG A 25 -0.93 2.89 13.89
CA ARG A 25 0.27 3.73 13.76
C ARG A 25 1.55 2.90 13.54
N LEU A 26 1.70 1.79 14.25
CA LEU A 26 2.85 0.88 14.08
C LEU A 26 2.81 0.15 12.73
N GLU A 27 1.62 -0.27 12.28
CA GLU A 27 1.43 -0.88 10.95
C GLU A 27 1.79 0.12 9.83
N VAL A 28 1.35 1.38 9.95
CA VAL A 28 1.71 2.46 9.02
C VAL A 28 3.21 2.68 8.95
N GLU A 29 3.87 2.77 10.12
CA GLU A 29 5.32 2.99 10.16
C GLU A 29 6.09 1.83 9.51
N ALA A 30 5.65 0.59 9.73
CA ALA A 30 6.25 -0.58 9.10
C ALA A 30 6.11 -0.52 7.57
N VAL A 31 4.91 -0.25 7.06
CA VAL A 31 4.65 -0.14 5.62
C VAL A 31 5.48 0.97 4.98
N LEU A 32 5.52 2.16 5.59
CA LEU A 32 6.30 3.29 5.06
C LEU A 32 7.80 2.98 5.04
N ARG A 33 8.35 2.34 6.08
CA ARG A 33 9.75 1.92 6.11
C ARG A 33 10.08 0.90 5.03
N ILE A 34 9.15 0.00 4.73
CA ILE A 34 9.26 -0.94 3.62
C ILE A 34 9.31 -0.13 2.31
N LEU A 35 8.32 0.72 2.03
CA LEU A 35 8.23 1.52 0.80
C LEU A 35 9.46 2.41 0.57
N VAL A 36 9.96 3.09 1.60
CA VAL A 36 11.18 3.92 1.50
C VAL A 36 12.40 3.09 1.07
N LYS A 37 12.52 1.85 1.56
CA LYS A 37 13.61 0.94 1.14
C LYS A 37 13.50 0.52 -0.33
N PHE A 38 12.28 0.40 -0.87
CA PHE A 38 12.05 0.14 -2.29
C PHE A 38 12.33 1.40 -3.14
N GLN A 39 11.88 2.58 -2.70
CA GLN A 39 11.99 3.84 -3.44
C GLN A 39 13.43 4.37 -3.57
N ILE A 40 14.30 4.05 -2.61
CA ILE A 40 15.73 4.42 -2.64
C ILE A 40 16.56 3.52 -3.58
N GLY A 41 15.94 2.53 -4.25
CA GLY A 41 16.53 1.82 -5.38
C GLY A 41 17.12 0.44 -5.05
N ASP A 42 16.69 -0.21 -3.96
CA ASP A 42 17.28 -1.48 -3.55
C ASP A 42 16.46 -2.72 -3.99
N ARG A 43 15.16 -2.59 -4.34
CA ARG A 43 14.29 -3.72 -4.76
C ARG A 43 13.08 -3.26 -5.62
N GLN A 44 12.47 -4.19 -6.38
CA GLN A 44 11.20 -4.00 -7.10
C GLN A 44 10.00 -4.38 -6.20
N LEU A 45 8.98 -3.51 -6.13
CA LEU A 45 7.70 -3.83 -5.50
C LEU A 45 6.79 -4.51 -6.55
N LEU A 46 6.31 -5.71 -6.26
CA LEU A 46 5.28 -6.36 -7.09
C LEU A 46 3.90 -6.04 -6.48
N GLY A 47 3.11 -5.26 -7.21
CA GLY A 47 1.68 -5.13 -6.97
C GLY A 47 0.92 -6.28 -7.66
N SER A 48 -0.24 -6.64 -7.12
CA SER A 48 -1.16 -7.56 -7.80
C SER A 48 -1.93 -6.83 -8.89
N GLU A 49 -2.06 -7.46 -10.06
CA GLU A 49 -2.94 -7.06 -11.16
C GLU A 49 -4.43 -6.96 -10.73
N ALA A 50 -4.79 -7.58 -9.60
CA ALA A 50 -6.12 -7.44 -8.99
C ALA A 50 -6.44 -6.00 -8.53
N PHE A 51 -5.44 -5.12 -8.47
CA PHE A 51 -5.64 -3.70 -8.19
C PHE A 51 -6.44 -3.00 -9.30
N ASP A 52 -6.19 -3.37 -10.56
CA ASP A 52 -6.91 -2.81 -11.72
C ASP A 52 -8.35 -3.34 -11.77
N ASP A 53 -8.54 -4.63 -11.50
CA ASP A 53 -9.87 -5.27 -11.45
C ASP A 53 -10.76 -4.76 -10.29
N GLU A 54 -10.17 -4.50 -9.11
CA GLU A 54 -10.90 -3.92 -7.96
C GLU A 54 -11.19 -2.42 -8.15
N LEU A 55 -10.31 -1.67 -8.83
CA LEU A 55 -10.53 -0.27 -9.19
C LEU A 55 -11.65 -0.11 -10.23
N GLU A 56 -11.71 -0.97 -11.24
CA GLU A 56 -12.78 -0.93 -12.25
C GLU A 56 -14.16 -1.19 -11.64
N ASN A 57 -14.25 -2.08 -10.65
CA ASN A 57 -15.51 -2.44 -9.98
C ASN A 57 -15.89 -1.57 -8.78
N THR A 58 -15.06 -0.59 -8.40
CA THR A 58 -15.38 0.34 -7.30
C THR A 58 -16.40 1.40 -7.77
N PRO A 59 -17.62 1.49 -7.19
CA PRO A 59 -18.67 2.40 -7.66
C PRO A 59 -18.46 3.88 -7.28
N GLU A 60 -17.51 4.16 -6.39
CA GLU A 60 -17.33 5.47 -5.78
C GLU A 60 -16.12 6.20 -6.37
N GLU A 61 -16.36 7.21 -7.20
CA GLU A 61 -15.34 8.03 -7.88
C GLU A 61 -14.28 8.60 -6.92
N THR A 62 -14.65 8.92 -5.67
CA THR A 62 -13.76 9.48 -4.65
C THR A 62 -12.61 8.55 -4.26
N ARG A 63 -12.85 7.23 -4.23
CA ARG A 63 -11.81 6.23 -3.86
C ARG A 63 -10.83 5.99 -5.01
N LYS A 64 -11.28 6.10 -6.26
CA LYS A 64 -10.43 5.96 -7.44
C LYS A 64 -9.31 6.99 -7.51
N TRP A 65 -9.58 8.22 -7.05
CA TRP A 65 -8.58 9.30 -7.04
C TRP A 65 -7.51 9.13 -5.96
N GLN A 66 -7.82 8.50 -4.83
CA GLN A 66 -6.86 8.27 -3.75
C GLN A 66 -5.89 7.13 -4.06
N MET A 67 -6.30 6.19 -4.91
CA MET A 67 -5.54 5.00 -5.30
C MET A 67 -4.68 5.22 -6.56
N ARG A 68 -4.84 6.36 -7.25
CA ARG A 68 -3.92 6.85 -8.29
C ARG A 68 -2.80 7.66 -7.64
N LEU A 69 -1.77 6.97 -7.15
CA LEU A 69 -0.43 7.54 -6.94
C LEU A 69 0.49 7.06 -8.07
#